data_AF-A0A1U7T1T9-F1
#
_entry.id   AF-A0A1U7T1T9-F1
#
_cell.length_a   1.000
_cell.length_b   1.000
_cell.length_c   1.000
_cell.angle_alpha   90.00
_cell.angle_beta   90.00
_cell.angle_gamma   90.00
#
_symmetry.space_group_name_H-M   'P 1'
#
loop_
_entity.id
_entity.type
_entity.pdbx_description
1 polymer ?
#
loop_
_entity_poly.entity_id
_entity_poly.type
_entity_poly.pdbx_seq_one_letter_code
_entity_poly.pdbx_strand_id
1 'polypeptide(L)' 'DIYDKVSGEILKQGYDCECLGGGRISHQSQDKKIHVYGYSMGYGRAQHSISTEKIKAKYPDYEVTWADDGY' A
#
# COMPACT_ATOMS: atom_id res chain seq x y z
N ASP A 1 3.25 -2.93 14.17
CA ASP A 1 2.73 -2.95 12.79
C ASP A 1 3.70 -2.33 11.79
N ILE A 2 3.41 -2.38 10.48
CA ILE A 2 4.25 -1.77 9.41
C ILE A 2 4.50 -0.29 9.69
N TYR A 3 3.46 0.44 10.10
CA TYR A 3 3.55 1.87 10.36
C TYR A 3 4.53 2.20 11.49
N ASP A 4 4.44 1.55 12.65
CA ASP A 4 5.34 1.82 13.80
C ASP A 4 6.81 1.63 13.45
N LYS A 5 7.09 0.60 12.64
CA LYS A 5 8.46 0.34 12.18
C LYS A 5 8.94 1.44 11.25
N VAL A 6 8.15 1.78 10.23
CA VAL A 6 8.54 2.76 9.21
C VAL A 6 8.59 4.18 9.79
N SER A 7 7.65 4.56 10.66
CA SER A 7 7.65 5.86 11.33
C SER A 7 8.85 6.01 12.25
N GLY A 8 9.26 4.96 12.97
CA GLY A 8 10.49 4.97 13.76
C GLY A 8 11.76 5.16 12.92
N GLU A 9 11.81 4.57 11.72
CA GLU A 9 12.92 4.75 10.77
C GLU A 9 12.93 6.14 10.11
N ILE A 10 11.75 6.71 9.84
CA ILE A 10 11.57 8.06 9.30
C ILE A 10 11.91 9.12 10.36
N LEU A 11 11.50 8.91 11.61
CA LEU A 11 11.82 9.80 12.74
C LEU A 11 13.32 9.89 13.01
N LYS A 12 14.04 8.76 12.90
CA LYS A 12 15.51 8.74 13.01
C LYS A 12 16.20 9.59 11.93
N GLN A 13 15.55 9.82 10.80
CA GLN A 13 16.03 10.70 9.73
C GLN A 13 15.60 12.17 9.94
N GLY A 14 14.87 12.48 11.01
CA GLY A 14 14.42 13.84 11.34
C GLY A 14 13.09 14.24 10.67
N TYR A 15 12.36 13.27 10.10
CA TYR A 15 11.06 13.51 9.48
C TYR A 15 9.93 12.99 10.35
N ASP A 16 8.75 13.59 10.22
CA ASP A 16 7.51 13.06 10.79
C ASP A 16 6.63 12.50 9.68
N CYS A 17 5.80 11.51 9.98
CA CYS A 17 4.88 10.92 9.01
C CYS A 17 3.55 10.52 9.65
N GLU A 18 2.53 10.39 8.80
CA GLU A 18 1.18 10.01 9.20
C GLU A 18 0.67 8.85 8.33
N CYS A 19 0.00 7.88 8.95
CA CYS A 19 -0.69 6.82 8.22
C CYS A 19 -2.05 7.32 7.71
N LEU A 20 -2.15 7.59 6.41
CA LEU A 20 -3.38 8.04 5.76
C LEU A 20 -4.43 6.93 5.53
N GLY A 21 -4.19 5.73 6.06
CA GLY A 21 -5.01 4.55 5.87
C GLY A 21 -4.20 3.32 5.47
N GLY A 22 -4.88 2.18 5.34
CA GLY A 22 -4.26 0.95 4.87
C GLY A 22 -5.24 0.05 4.13
N GLY A 23 -4.78 -1.18 3.89
CA GLY A 23 -5.49 -2.19 3.14
C GLY A 23 -4.60 -3.42 2.97
N ARG A 24 -4.85 -4.21 1.93
CA ARG A 24 -4.14 -5.43 1.59
C ARG A 24 -3.62 -5.37 0.16
N ILE A 25 -2.58 -6.15 -0.08
CA ILE A 25 -2.00 -6.32 -1.41
C ILE A 25 -1.95 -7.83 -1.68
N SER A 26 -2.63 -8.26 -2.74
CA SER A 26 -2.48 -9.59 -3.30
C SER A 26 -1.48 -9.53 -4.46
N HIS A 27 -0.44 -10.35 -4.40
CA HIS A 27 0.60 -10.39 -5.41
C HIS A 27 0.67 -11.80 -6.01
N GLN A 28 0.27 -11.90 -7.28
CA GLN A 28 0.37 -13.11 -8.09
C GLN A 28 1.57 -12.93 -9.03
N SER A 29 2.75 -13.31 -8.57
CA SER A 29 4.00 -13.08 -9.29
C SER A 29 4.10 -13.85 -10.61
N GLN A 30 3.50 -15.05 -10.68
CA GLN A 30 3.48 -15.89 -11.88
C GLN A 30 2.73 -15.19 -13.03
N ASP A 31 1.60 -14.56 -12.73
CA ASP A 31 0.77 -13.86 -13.70
C ASP A 31 1.13 -12.38 -13.84
N LYS A 32 2.17 -11.92 -13.13
CA LYS A 32 2.57 -10.52 -13.01
C LYS A 32 1.40 -9.60 -12.63
N LYS A 33 0.59 -10.01 -11.65
CA LYS A 33 -0.56 -9.23 -11.17
C LYS A 33 -0.39 -8.79 -9.74
N ILE A 34 -0.70 -7.52 -9.48
CA ILE A 34 -0.78 -6.96 -8.13
C ILE A 34 -2.15 -6.30 -7.97
N HIS A 35 -2.88 -6.67 -6.93
CA HIS A 35 -4.19 -6.12 -6.61
C HIS A 35 -4.18 -5.50 -5.21
N VAL A 36 -4.59 -4.23 -5.10
CA VAL A 36 -4.66 -3.47 -3.85
C VAL A 36 -6.13 -3.29 -3.43
N TYR A 37 -6.50 -3.70 -2.23
CA TYR A 37 -7.91 -3.75 -1.81
C TYR A 37 -8.10 -3.70 -0.29
N GLY A 38 -9.35 -3.57 0.14
CA GLY A 38 -9.76 -3.62 1.54
C GLY A 38 -9.32 -2.44 2.39
N TYR A 39 -9.22 -2.62 3.71
CA TYR A 39 -8.96 -1.51 4.64
C TYR A 39 -8.16 -1.94 5.86
N SER A 40 -7.55 -0.97 6.54
CA SER A 40 -6.95 -1.17 7.86
C SER A 40 -8.00 -0.98 8.95
N MET A 41 -8.08 -1.93 9.89
CA MET A 41 -8.95 -1.79 11.07
C MET A 41 -8.55 -0.61 11.97
N GLY A 42 -7.25 -0.28 12.04
CA GLY A 42 -6.75 0.80 12.88
C GLY A 42 -6.70 2.17 12.19
N TYR A 43 -6.49 2.19 10.87
CA TYR A 43 -6.25 3.43 10.11
C TYR A 43 -7.31 3.72 9.05
N GLY A 44 -8.30 2.85 8.88
CA GLY A 44 -9.28 2.95 7.81
C GLY A 44 -8.72 2.60 6.43
N ARG A 45 -9.47 2.95 5.39
CA ARG A 45 -9.15 2.64 3.99
C ARG A 45 -8.20 3.69 3.41
N ALA A 46 -7.12 3.23 2.78
CA ALA A 46 -6.21 4.12 2.04
C ALA A 46 -6.80 4.54 0.68
N GLN A 47 -6.20 5.57 0.06
CA GLN A 47 -6.40 5.85 -1.36
C GLN A 47 -5.59 4.86 -2.21
N HIS A 48 -6.19 3.72 -2.58
CA HIS A 48 -5.48 2.65 -3.30
C HIS A 48 -4.96 3.06 -4.68
N SER A 49 -5.57 4.06 -5.32
CA SER A 49 -5.08 4.67 -6.56
C SER A 49 -3.62 5.16 -6.41
N ILE A 50 -3.29 5.82 -5.29
CA ILE A 50 -1.92 6.30 -5.02
C ILE A 50 -0.95 5.12 -4.86
N SER A 51 -1.37 4.07 -4.18
CA SER A 51 -0.57 2.85 -4.03
C SER A 51 -0.30 2.19 -5.38
N THR A 52 -1.33 2.05 -6.21
CA THR A 52 -1.20 1.40 -7.54
C THR A 52 -0.32 2.20 -8.50
N GLU A 53 -0.37 3.53 -8.48
CA GLU A 53 0.54 4.38 -9.26
C GLU A 53 2.01 4.13 -8.88
N LYS A 54 2.32 4.16 -7.58
CA LYS A 54 3.68 3.90 -7.06
C LYS A 54 4.17 2.49 -7.39
N ILE A 55 3.28 1.49 -7.27
CA ILE A 55 3.60 0.10 -7.62
C ILE A 55 3.85 -0.03 -9.12
N LYS A 56 3.00 0.55 -9.96
CA LYS A 56 3.13 0.49 -11.43
C LYS A 56 4.40 1.18 -11.92
N ALA A 57 4.83 2.27 -11.28
CA ALA A 57 6.11 2.90 -11.59
C ALA A 57 7.31 1.98 -11.29
N LYS A 58 7.22 1.14 -10.25
CA LYS A 58 8.27 0.18 -9.86
C LYS A 58 8.21 -1.14 -10.65
N TYR A 59 7.01 -1.59 -11.02
CA TYR A 59 6.74 -2.81 -11.76
C TYR A 59 5.94 -2.48 -13.04
N PRO A 60 6.59 -1.83 -14.02
CA PRO A 60 5.89 -1.34 -15.22
C PRO A 60 5.30 -2.47 -16.06
N ASP A 61 5.88 -3.67 -16.00
CA ASP A 61 5.44 -4.87 -16.71
C ASP A 61 4.33 -5.65 -16.00
N TYR A 62 3.92 -5.23 -14.80
CA TYR A 62 2.85 -5.87 -14.04
C TYR A 62 1.48 -5.26 -14.36
N GLU A 63 0.44 -6.08 -14.36
CA GLU A 63 -0.93 -5.62 -14.24
C GLU A 63 -1.19 -5.19 -12.79
N VAL A 64 -1.45 -3.91 -12.57
CA VAL A 64 -1.67 -3.35 -11.23
C VAL A 64 -3.08 -2.78 -11.17
N THR A 65 -3.91 -3.32 -10.28
CA THR A 65 -5.31 -2.94 -10.12
C THR A 65 -5.63 -2.63 -8.67
N TRP A 66 -6.73 -1.91 -8.45
CA TRP A 66 -7.27 -1.70 -7.10
C TRP A 66 -8.78 -1.83 -7.08
N ALA A 67 -9.30 -2.17 -5.90
CA ALA A 67 -10.71 -2.13 -5.58
C ALA A 67 -10.92 -1.45 -4.23
N ASP A 68 -12.05 -0.77 -4.11
CA ASP A 68 -12.45 -0.04 -2.91
C ASP A 68 -13.20 -0.94 -1.90
N ASP A 69 -13.51 -2.16 -2.33
CA ASP A 69 -14.25 -3.19 -1.61
C ASP A 69 -13.37 -4.40 -1.25
N GLY A 70 -13.90 -5.28 -0.39
CA GLY A 70 -13.28 -6.54 0.02
C GLY A 70 -12.56 -6.48 1.37
N TYR A 71 -12.44 -7.62 2.05
CA TYR A 71 -11.57 -7.83 3.21
C TYR A 71 -10.72 -9.06 2.98
#